data_AF-A0A3N5QJ06-F1
#
_entry.id   AF-A0A3N5QJ06-F1
#
_cell.length_a   1.000
_cell.length_b   1.000
_cell.length_c   1.000
_cell.angle_alpha   90.00
_cell.angle_beta   90.00
_cell.angle_gamma   90.00
#
_symmetry.space_group_name_H-M   'P 1'
#
loop_
_entity.id
_entity.type
_entity.pdbx_description
1 polymer ?
#
loop_
_entity_poly.entity_id
_entity_poly.type
_entity_poly.pdbx_seq_one_letter_code
_entity_poly.pdbx_strand_id
1 'polypeptide(L)' 'CRKGRRPSFIAAAAPDQADQLYEHFIGLLRGLGLNVATGQFQKMMDVHLINDGPVTILLDSSKTF' A
#
# COMPACT_ATOMS: atom_id res chain seq x y z
N CYS A 1 -6.05 16.82 2.27
CA CYS A 1 -7.10 17.23 1.33
C CYS A 1 -6.92 18.70 0.96
N ARG A 2 -6.53 19.02 -0.29
CA ARG A 2 -6.25 20.41 -0.71
C ARG A 2 -7.47 21.13 -1.31
N LYS A 3 -8.56 20.42 -1.65
CA LYS A 3 -9.81 20.98 -2.20
C LYS A 3 -11.03 20.33 -1.54
N GLY A 4 -11.59 20.97 -0.51
CA GLY A 4 -12.79 20.48 0.19
C GLY A 4 -12.58 19.25 1.09
N ARG A 5 -13.70 18.72 1.61
CA ARG A 5 -13.71 17.59 2.57
C ARG A 5 -13.68 16.20 1.91
N ARG A 6 -14.06 16.09 0.63
CA ARG A 6 -14.05 14.82 -0.12
C ARG A 6 -12.64 14.57 -0.70
N PRO A 7 -11.96 13.48 -0.34
CA PRO A 7 -10.70 13.13 -0.97
C PRO A 7 -10.90 12.75 -2.43
N SER A 8 -9.87 12.96 -3.24
CA SER A 8 -9.80 12.53 -4.62
C SER A 8 -8.64 11.55 -4.80
N PHE A 9 -8.87 10.52 -5.60
CA PHE A 9 -7.91 9.42 -5.85
C PHE A 9 -7.48 9.36 -7.32
N ILE A 10 -7.58 10.47 -8.05
CA ILE A 10 -7.28 10.55 -9.50
C ILE A 10 -5.84 10.10 -9.82
N ALA A 11 -4.90 10.26 -8.88
CA ALA A 11 -3.51 9.83 -9.06
C ALA A 11 -3.28 8.33 -8.79
N ALA A 12 -4.27 7.61 -8.27
CA ALA A 12 -4.16 6.16 -8.06
C ALA A 12 -4.30 5.42 -9.39
N ALA A 13 -3.55 4.32 -9.54
CA ALA A 13 -3.70 3.44 -10.70
C ALA A 13 -5.10 2.81 -10.75
N ALA A 14 -5.54 2.44 -11.94
CA ALA A 14 -6.79 1.69 -12.13
C ALA A 14 -6.72 0.32 -11.45
N PRO A 15 -7.85 -0.27 -11.02
CA PRO A 15 -7.86 -1.47 -10.18
C PRO A 15 -7.05 -2.65 -10.76
N ASP A 16 -7.19 -2.93 -12.07
CA ASP A 16 -6.49 -4.05 -12.72
C ASP A 16 -4.98 -3.83 -12.75
N GLN A 17 -4.53 -2.62 -13.07
CA GLN A 17 -3.11 -2.28 -13.06
C GLN A 17 -2.55 -2.29 -11.64
N ALA A 18 -3.33 -1.81 -10.66
CA ALA A 18 -2.94 -1.77 -9.27
C ALA A 18 -2.78 -3.18 -8.68
N ASP A 19 -3.65 -4.13 -9.03
CA ASP A 19 -3.55 -5.53 -8.61
C ASP A 19 -2.27 -6.20 -9.16
N GLN A 20 -1.98 -5.98 -10.45
CA GLN A 20 -0.75 -6.48 -11.06
C GLN A 20 0.51 -5.93 -10.38
N LEU A 21 0.53 -4.63 -10.08
CA LEU A 21 1.65 -4.00 -9.38
C LEU A 21 1.77 -4.49 -7.93
N TYR A 22 0.63 -4.70 -7.24
CA TYR A 22 0.57 -5.24 -5.89
C TYR A 22 1.19 -6.64 -5.81
N GLU A 23 0.74 -7.56 -6.68
CA GLU A 23 1.26 -8.92 -6.73
C GLU A 23 2.73 -8.97 -7.15
N HIS A 24 3.14 -8.12 -8.10
CA HIS A 24 4.53 -8.02 -8.50
C HIS A 24 5.43 -7.58 -7.33
N PHE A 25 5.01 -6.55 -6.59
CA PHE A 25 5.74 -6.03 -5.43
C PHE A 25 5.91 -7.11 -4.34
N ILE A 26 4.85 -7.85 -4.03
CA ILE A 26 4.90 -8.96 -3.08
C ILE A 26 5.87 -10.05 -3.57
N GLY A 27 5.83 -10.39 -4.86
CA GLY A 27 6.73 -11.36 -5.47
C GLY A 27 8.20 -10.97 -5.31
N LEU A 28 8.54 -9.70 -5.54
CA LEU A 28 9.89 -9.18 -5.32
C LEU A 28 10.32 -9.32 -3.85
N LEU A 29 9.46 -8.95 -2.90
CA LEU A 29 9.77 -9.07 -1.47
C LEU A 29 10.01 -10.51 -1.03
N ARG A 30 9.17 -11.44 -1.51
CA ARG A 30 9.35 -12.89 -1.26
C ARG A 30 10.65 -13.40 -1.87
N GLY A 31 11.01 -12.90 -3.06
CA GLY A 31 12.28 -13.21 -3.72
C GLY A 31 13.53 -12.81 -2.92
N LEU A 32 13.41 -11.85 -2.00
CA LEU A 32 14.48 -11.49 -1.05
C LEU A 32 14.61 -12.46 0.13
N GLY A 33 13.82 -13.53 0.17
CA GLY A 33 13.84 -14.52 1.25
C GLY A 33 13.07 -14.08 2.51
N LEU A 34 12.25 -13.03 2.40
CA LEU A 34 11.43 -12.52 3.51
C LEU A 34 10.16 -13.37 3.67
N ASN A 35 9.71 -13.52 4.92
CA ASN A 35 8.35 -14.00 5.17
C ASN A 35 7.37 -12.84 4.96
N VAL A 36 6.53 -12.94 3.92
CA VAL A 36 5.61 -11.88 3.51
C VAL A 36 4.17 -12.37 3.60
N ALA A 37 3.50 -11.97 4.68
CA ALA A 37 2.06 -12.11 4.84
C ALA A 37 1.32 -10.98 4.11
N THR A 38 0.15 -11.28 3.54
CA THR A 38 -0.64 -10.37 2.71
C THR A 38 -2.11 -10.41 3.09
N GLY A 39 -2.86 -9.38 2.68
CA GLY A 39 -4.31 -9.34 2.76
C GLY A 39 -4.97 -9.85 1.48
N GLN A 40 -6.16 -9.32 1.18
CA GLN A 40 -6.87 -9.54 -0.09
C GLN A 40 -7.11 -8.21 -0.81
N PHE A 41 -6.63 -8.08 -2.05
CA PHE A 41 -6.81 -6.88 -2.86
C PHE A 41 -8.31 -6.61 -3.13
N GLN A 42 -8.71 -5.33 -3.12
CA GLN A 42 -10.11 -4.88 -3.28
C GLN A 42 -11.12 -5.47 -2.28
N LYS A 43 -10.68 -5.91 -1.11
CA LYS A 43 -11.58 -6.32 -0.02
C LYS A 43 -11.59 -5.30 1.10
N MET A 44 -12.77 -5.12 1.70
CA MET A 44 -12.88 -4.47 3.00
C MET A 44 -12.22 -5.38 4.03
N MET A 45 -11.34 -4.81 4.85
CA MET A 45 -10.54 -5.56 5.81
C MET A 45 -10.40 -4.79 7.11
N ASP A 46 -10.47 -5.52 8.22
CA ASP A 46 -10.08 -5.04 9.54
C ASP A 46 -8.63 -5.46 9.80
N VAL A 47 -7.71 -4.49 9.75
CA VAL A 47 -6.27 -4.74 9.94
C VAL A 47 -5.88 -4.37 11.37
N HIS A 48 -5.47 -5.38 12.13
CA HIS A 48 -4.97 -5.20 13.50
C HIS A 48 -3.45 -5.01 13.49
N LEU A 49 -2.96 -4.01 14.22
CA LEU A 49 -1.54 -3.69 14.36
C LEU A 49 -1.26 -3.25 15.80
N ILE A 50 -0.19 -3.80 16.40
CA ILE A 50 0.43 -3.28 17.62
C ILE A 50 1.72 -2.59 17.18
N ASN A 51 1.76 -1.26 17.26
CA ASN A 51 2.95 -0.48 16.88
C ASN A 51 3.86 -0.31 18.11
N ASP A 52 4.84 -1.20 18.24
CA ASP A 52 5.83 -1.19 19.32
C ASP A 52 6.92 -0.14 19.04
N GLY A 53 6.94 0.95 19.80
CA GLY A 53 7.67 2.19 19.49
C GLY A 53 6.92 3.44 19.99
N PRO A 54 6.09 4.13 19.17
CA PRO A 54 5.71 3.85 17.79
C PRO A 54 6.57 4.58 16.75
N VAL A 55 6.96 3.88 15.69
CA VAL A 55 7.69 4.46 14.55
C VAL A 55 6.82 4.33 13.29
N THR A 56 6.69 5.41 12.52
CA THR A 56 6.00 5.40 11.23
C THR A 56 6.84 6.13 10.20
N ILE A 57 7.13 5.48 9.07
CA ILE A 57 7.96 6.03 8.00
C ILE A 57 7.10 6.07 6.73
N LEU A 58 7.08 7.23 6.05
CA LEU A 58 6.46 7.39 4.74
C LEU A 58 7.52 7.27 3.65
N LEU A 59 7.24 6.46 2.62
CA LEU A 59 8.14 6.22 1.49
C LEU A 59 7.38 6.37 0.17
N ASP A 60 7.97 7.11 -0.77
CA ASP A 60 7.50 7.28 -2.15
C ASP A 60 8.71 7.21 -3.07
N SER A 61 8.63 6.30 -4.04
CA SER A 61 9.67 6.09 -5.04
C SER A 61 9.93 7.34 -5.88
N SER A 62 8.89 8.16 -6.10
CA SER A 62 8.96 9.42 -6.84
C SER A 62 9.29 10.64 -5.96
N LYS A 63 9.31 10.47 -4.62
CA LYS A 63 9.63 11.52 -3.64
C LYS A 63 8.76 12.79 -3.78
N THR A 64 7.46 12.61 -4.00
CA THR A 64 6.50 13.68 -4.32
C THR A 64 5.64 14.16 -3.14
N PHE A 65 5.95 13.69 -1.93
CA PHE A 65 5.32 14.17 -0.70
C PHE A 65 5.64 15.64 -0.40
#